data_AF-A0A7J0DJQ4-F1
#
_entry.id   AF-A0A7J0DJQ4-F1
#
_cell.length_a   1.000
_cell.length_b   1.000
_cell.length_c   1.000
_cell.angle_alpha   90.00
_cell.angle_beta   90.00
_cell.angle_gamma   90.00
#
_symmetry.space_group_name_H-M   'P 1'
#
loop_
_entity.id
_entity.type
_entity.pdbx_description
1 polymer ?
#
loop_
_entity_poly.entity_id
_entity_poly.type
_entity_poly.pdbx_seq_one_letter_code
_entity_poly.pdbx_strand_id
1 'polypeptide(L)'
;MTSNASIFSAKSSESLFPVIHIANGSSMTVDHVGHVSTSTLSLFHTYYVPKLTINLVSVGQLCALGLTVLFSSTGCVMQDPQMGKTLGIGRRHGRLF
;
A
#
# COMPACT_ATOMS: atom_id res chain seq x y z
N MET A 1 1.79 -3.05 0.28
CA MET A 1 2.32 -4.20 1.03
C MET A 1 1.18 -4.81 1.82
N THR A 2 1.02 -6.12 1.77
CA THR A 2 -0.06 -6.82 2.47
C THR A 2 0.37 -8.23 2.90
N SER A 3 -0.24 -8.76 3.95
CA SER A 3 -0.20 -10.19 4.30
C SER A 3 -1.42 -10.95 3.79
N ASN A 4 -2.32 -10.31 3.04
CA ASN A 4 -3.47 -10.95 2.44
C ASN A 4 -3.14 -11.42 1.01
N ALA A 5 -3.00 -12.73 0.82
CA ALA A 5 -2.68 -13.29 -0.49
C ALA A 5 -3.88 -13.26 -1.47
N SER A 6 -5.13 -13.13 -0.99
CA SER A 6 -6.32 -13.25 -1.86
C SER A 6 -6.62 -12.00 -2.67
N ILE A 7 -6.03 -10.85 -2.33
CA ILE A 7 -6.29 -9.57 -3.01
C ILE A 7 -5.43 -9.37 -4.27
N PHE A 8 -4.50 -10.28 -4.55
CA PHE A 8 -3.65 -10.21 -5.73
C PHE A 8 -4.41 -10.72 -6.96
N SER A 9 -4.56 -9.86 -7.97
CA SER A 9 -5.15 -10.25 -9.26
C SER A 9 -4.15 -10.98 -10.15
N ALA A 10 -2.85 -10.71 -9.96
CA ALA A 10 -1.76 -11.36 -10.68
C ALA A 10 -0.48 -11.30 -9.84
N LYS A 11 0.40 -12.28 -10.03
CA LYS A 11 1.73 -12.34 -9.39
C LYS A 11 2.80 -12.10 -10.45
N SER A 12 3.83 -11.34 -10.12
CA SER A 12 5.04 -11.28 -10.96
C SER A 12 5.97 -12.43 -10.60
N SER A 13 6.65 -12.96 -11.61
CA SER A 13 7.77 -13.86 -11.41
C SER A 13 9.03 -13.01 -11.31
N GLU A 14 9.54 -12.85 -10.10
CA GLU A 14 10.83 -12.22 -9.84
C GLU A 14 11.71 -13.20 -9.08
N SER A 15 13.01 -13.20 -9.36
CA SER A 15 13.96 -14.17 -8.81
C SER A 15 14.57 -13.73 -7.47
N LEU A 16 14.48 -12.44 -7.13
CA LEU A 16 15.04 -11.87 -5.92
C LEU A 16 14.13 -10.77 -5.38
N PHE A 17 13.70 -10.90 -4.14
CA PHE A 17 12.89 -9.90 -3.46
C PHE A 17 13.70 -9.15 -2.40
N PRO A 18 13.45 -7.84 -2.21
CA PRO A 18 14.17 -7.07 -1.21
C PRO A 18 13.79 -7.52 0.20
N VAL A 19 14.74 -7.36 1.13
CA VAL A 19 14.46 -7.37 2.56
C VAL A 19 13.90 -6.00 2.92
N ILE A 20 12.73 -5.96 3.56
CA ILE A 20 12.13 -4.71 4.03
C ILE A 20 12.55 -4.44 5.47
N HIS A 21 12.96 -3.21 5.76
CA HIS A 21 13.21 -2.73 7.11
C HIS A 21 12.02 -1.90 7.57
N ILE A 22 11.46 -2.21 8.74
CA ILE A 22 10.29 -1.52 9.27
C ILE A 22 10.68 -0.55 10.39
N ALA A 23 9.75 0.32 10.79
CA ALA A 23 10.02 1.44 11.70
C ALA A 23 10.44 1.05 13.14
N ASN A 24 10.37 -0.23 13.52
CA ASN A 24 10.88 -0.72 14.79
C ASN A 24 12.32 -1.26 14.70
N GLY A 25 12.99 -1.11 13.55
CA GLY A 25 14.35 -1.57 13.29
C GLY A 25 14.47 -3.04 12.89
N SER A 26 13.39 -3.83 12.93
CA SER A 26 13.40 -5.21 12.44
C SER A 26 13.26 -5.27 10.92
N SER A 27 13.50 -6.47 10.39
CA SER A 27 13.33 -6.77 8.97
C SER A 27 12.28 -7.84 8.73
N MET A 28 11.66 -7.79 7.56
CA MET A 28 10.78 -8.86 7.07
C MET A 28 11.14 -9.21 5.62
N THR A 29 10.78 -10.43 5.22
CA THR A 29 11.00 -10.93 3.86
C THR A 29 9.74 -10.75 3.03
N VAL A 30 9.93 -10.29 1.79
CA VAL A 30 8.90 -10.32 0.75
C VAL A 30 8.88 -11.72 0.14
N ASP A 31 7.70 -12.31 0.02
CA ASP A 31 7.53 -13.66 -0.54
C ASP A 31 7.24 -13.59 -2.06
N HIS A 32 6.40 -12.66 -2.48
CA HIS A 32 6.23 -12.33 -3.89
C HIS A 32 5.79 -10.89 -4.10
N VAL A 33 5.89 -10.44 -5.35
CA VAL A 33 5.36 -9.17 -5.83
C VAL A 33 4.14 -9.47 -6.70
N GLY A 34 3.16 -8.57 -6.70
CA GLY A 34 1.99 -8.74 -7.53
C GLY A 34 1.20 -7.46 -7.72
N HIS A 35 0.11 -7.60 -8.46
CA HIS A 35 -0.82 -6.54 -8.75
C HIS A 35 -2.06 -6.67 -7.86
N VAL A 36 -2.47 -5.56 -7.24
CA VAL A 36 -3.70 -5.47 -6.46
C VAL A 36 -4.63 -4.52 -7.20
N SER A 37 -5.81 -5.01 -7.56
CA SER A 37 -6.83 -4.23 -8.22
C SER A 37 -8.13 -4.24 -7.44
N THR A 38 -8.73 -3.07 -7.30
CA THR A 38 -10.05 -2.87 -6.71
C THR A 38 -10.91 -2.07 -7.69
N SER A 39 -12.19 -1.87 -7.39
CA SER A 39 -13.07 -1.06 -8.24
C SER A 39 -12.65 0.41 -8.36
N THR A 40 -11.80 0.91 -7.45
CA THR A 40 -11.41 2.33 -7.39
C THR A 40 -9.90 2.58 -7.49
N LEU A 41 -9.07 1.55 -7.34
CA LEU A 41 -7.62 1.70 -7.28
C LEU A 41 -6.90 0.45 -7.83
N SER A 42 -5.86 0.70 -8.63
CA SER A 42 -4.97 -0.32 -9.20
C SER A 42 -3.54 -0.06 -8.73
N LEU A 43 -2.96 -0.97 -7.95
CA LEU A 43 -1.61 -0.86 -7.39
C LEU A 43 -0.68 -1.92 -7.98
N PHE A 44 0.29 -1.46 -8.75
CA PHE A 44 1.37 -2.28 -9.30
C PHE A 44 2.50 -2.48 -8.28
N HIS A 45 3.28 -3.54 -8.45
CA HIS A 45 4.44 -3.83 -7.62
C HIS A 45 4.13 -3.89 -6.11
N THR A 46 2.99 -4.48 -5.75
CA THR A 46 2.59 -4.67 -4.35
C THR A 46 3.33 -5.86 -3.75
N TYR A 47 3.98 -5.66 -2.60
CA TYR A 47 4.68 -6.74 -1.91
C TYR A 47 3.73 -7.56 -1.04
N TYR A 48 3.77 -8.88 -1.20
CA TYR A 48 3.21 -9.83 -0.26
C TYR A 48 4.25 -10.14 0.84
N VAL A 49 3.88 -9.85 2.08
CA VAL A 49 4.74 -9.99 3.26
C VAL A 49 3.95 -10.77 4.32
N PRO A 50 4.15 -12.09 4.46
CA PRO A 50 3.33 -12.93 5.34
C PRO A 50 3.32 -12.49 6.81
N LYS A 51 4.44 -11.93 7.29
CA LYS A 51 4.60 -11.48 8.68
C LYS A 51 4.04 -10.07 8.94
N LEU A 52 3.53 -9.39 7.92
CA LEU A 52 3.01 -8.04 8.05
C LEU A 52 1.66 -8.06 8.77
N THR A 53 1.53 -7.30 9.85
CA THR A 53 0.31 -7.26 10.67
C THR A 53 -0.68 -6.19 10.22
N ILE A 54 -0.24 -5.19 9.44
CA ILE A 54 -1.06 -4.09 8.95
C ILE A 54 -0.72 -3.83 7.49
N ASN A 55 -1.73 -3.69 6.62
CA ASN A 55 -1.51 -3.34 5.22
C ASN A 55 -0.94 -1.93 5.09
N LEU A 56 0.04 -1.75 4.21
CA LEU A 56 0.67 -0.46 3.95
C LEU A 56 0.52 -0.10 2.47
N VAL A 57 0.18 1.16 2.20
CA VAL A 57 0.13 1.71 0.84
C VAL A 57 1.21 2.79 0.73
N SER A 58 1.98 2.75 -0.36
CA SER A 58 3.00 3.77 -0.61
C SER A 58 2.33 5.05 -1.10
N VAL A 59 2.54 6.17 -0.39
CA VAL A 59 2.06 7.49 -0.82
C VAL A 59 2.66 7.86 -2.18
N GLY A 60 3.93 7.53 -2.42
CA GLY A 60 4.58 7.79 -3.71
C GLY A 60 3.89 7.06 -4.88
N GLN A 61 3.39 5.84 -4.66
CA GLN A 61 2.60 5.13 -5.67
C GLN A 61 1.24 5.81 -5.92
N LEU A 62 0.58 6.29 -4.87
CA LEU A 62 -0.67 7.05 -5.02
C LEU A 62 -0.45 8.36 -5.79
N CYS A 63 0.63 9.08 -5.49
CA CYS A 63 1.00 10.30 -6.23
C CYS A 63 1.33 10.01 -7.70
N ALA A 64 2.00 8.89 -8.00
CA ALA A 64 2.28 8.49 -9.38
C ALA A 64 1.01 8.17 -10.19
N LEU A 65 -0.09 7.80 -9.51
CA LEU A 65 -1.42 7.64 -10.11
C LEU A 65 -2.19 8.96 -10.26
N GLY A 66 -1.59 10.10 -9.89
CA GLY A 66 -2.22 11.42 -9.92
C GLY A 66 -3.21 11.66 -8.77
N LEU A 67 -3.17 10.83 -7.71
CA LEU A 67 -4.03 10.99 -6.54
C LEU A 67 -3.40 11.93 -5.51
N THR A 68 -4.25 12.67 -4.80
CA THR A 68 -3.86 13.53 -3.68
C THR A 68 -4.10 12.81 -2.37
N VAL A 69 -3.13 12.86 -1.46
CA VAL A 69 -3.30 12.36 -0.08
C VAL A 69 -3.17 13.53 0.88
N LEU A 70 -4.25 13.81 1.62
CA LEU A 70 -4.32 14.85 2.64
C LEU A 70 -4.18 14.21 4.02
N PHE A 71 -3.27 14.71 4.83
CA PHE A 71 -3.06 14.24 6.21
C PHE A 71 -3.61 15.23 7.23
N SER A 72 -4.15 14.71 8.32
CA SER A 72 -4.57 15.47 9.50
C SER A 72 -4.01 14.83 10.77
N SER A 73 -4.28 15.41 11.93
CA SER A 73 -3.90 14.82 13.22
C SER A 73 -4.60 13.48 13.51
N THR A 74 -5.73 13.20 12.85
CA THR A 74 -6.59 12.03 13.10
C THR A 74 -6.52 10.96 12.02
N GLY A 75 -5.97 11.26 10.84
CA GLY A 75 -5.93 10.31 9.73
C GLY A 75 -5.49 10.92 8.42
N CYS A 76 -5.89 10.28 7.33
CA CYS A 76 -5.65 10.76 5.98
C CYS A 76 -6.84 10.52 5.05
N VAL A 77 -6.92 11.29 3.97
CA VAL A 77 -7.93 11.12 2.92
C VAL A 77 -7.21 11.07 1.58
N MET A 78 -7.54 10.07 0.77
CA MET A 78 -7.06 9.92 -0.61
C MET A 78 -8.14 10.38 -1.57
N GLN A 79 -7.80 11.30 -2.47
CA GLN A 79 -8.74 11.92 -3.39
C GLN A 79 -8.25 11.86 -4.83
N ASP A 80 -9.21 11.72 -5.75
CA ASP A 80 -9.02 12.01 -7.15
C ASP A 80 -9.25 13.53 -7.37
N PRO A 81 -8.19 14.30 -7.69
CA PRO A 81 -8.31 15.74 -7.89
C PRO A 81 -9.07 16.12 -9.16
N GLN A 82 -9.14 15.23 -10.16
CA GLN A 82 -9.86 15.49 -11.41
C GLN A 82 -11.38 15.39 -11.20
N MET A 83 -11.81 14.40 -10.41
CA MET A 83 -13.22 14.17 -10.10
C MET A 83 -13.70 14.88 -8.83
N GLY A 84 -12.78 15.45 -8.03
CA GLY A 84 -13.08 16.00 -6.70
C GLY A 84 -13.61 14.94 -5.72
N LYS A 85 -13.27 13.66 -5.94
CA LYS A 85 -13.87 12.52 -5.25
C LYS A 85 -12.92 11.89 -4.25
N THR A 86 -13.40 11.62 -3.04
CA THR A 86 -12.69 10.78 -2.07
C THR A 86 -12.73 9.32 -2.49
N LEU A 87 -11.54 8.71 -2.64
CA LEU A 87 -11.37 7.31 -3.00
C LEU A 87 -11.07 6.42 -1.79
N GLY A 88 -10.54 6.99 -0.70
CA GLY A 88 -10.22 6.26 0.52
C GLY A 88 -9.99 7.16 1.73
N ILE A 89 -10.16 6.60 2.92
CA ILE A 89 -9.93 7.26 4.20
C ILE A 89 -9.07 6.34 5.07
N GLY A 90 -7.96 6.87 5.58
CA GLY A 90 -7.10 6.21 6.56
C GLY A 90 -7.31 6.80 7.95
N ARG A 91 -7.29 5.96 8.98
CA ARG A 91 -7.30 6.39 10.39
C ARG A 91 -5.91 6.22 10.94
N ARG A 92 -5.42 7.25 11.64
CA ARG A 92 -4.10 7.20 12.26
C ARG A 92 -4.05 6.11 13.33
N HIS A 93 -3.06 5.23 13.23
CA HIS A 93 -2.75 4.20 14.21
C HIS A 93 -1.28 4.32 14.66
N GLY A 94 -1.07 4.88 15.86
CA GLY A 94 0.27 5.19 16.37
C GLY A 94 0.99 6.23 15.50
N ARG A 95 2.02 5.79 14.77
CA ARG A 95 2.78 6.62 13.82
C ARG A 95 2.43 6.33 12.35
N LEU A 96 1.49 5.43 12.10
CA LEU A 96 0.98 5.09 10.77
C LEU A 96 -0.35 5.82 10.53
N PHE A 97 -0.68 6.03 9.27
CA PHE A 97 -1.92 6.66 8.81
C PHE A 97 -2.76 5.68 8.00
#